data_AF-A0A6B0SR83-F1
#
_entry.id   AF-A0A6B0SR83-F1
#
_cell.length_a   1.000
_cell.length_b   1.000
_cell.length_c   1.000
_cell.angle_alpha   90.00
_cell.angle_beta   90.00
_cell.angle_gamma   90.00
#
_symmetry.space_group_name_H-M   'P 1'
#
loop_
_entity.id
_entity.type
_entity.pdbx_description
1 polymer ?
#
loop_
_entity_poly.entity_id
_entity_poly.type
_entity_poly.pdbx_seq_one_letter_code
_entity_poly.pdbx_strand_id
1 'polypeptide(L)'
;MATVCQQVRLVADLTMNVPRDAAGDLECGAERLLSGIDAVDAVDAVDVTNLQPRLNDLQIEATVTVAVDVAESAEGRRADTDATEPGVEAASAVLADGFGVTAVDAAQLAHSTAGADTPVQEYG
;
A
#
# COMPACT_ATOMS: atom_id res chain seq x y z
N MET A 1 -9.33 21.84 -17.14
CA MET A 1 -9.53 20.40 -16.85
C MET A 1 -8.99 20.19 -15.45
N ALA A 2 -9.86 20.13 -14.45
CA ALA A 2 -9.45 20.02 -13.06
C ALA A 2 -9.34 18.52 -12.73
N THR A 3 -8.13 18.01 -12.67
CA THR A 3 -7.86 16.68 -12.11
C THR A 3 -7.98 16.79 -10.59
N VAL A 4 -8.65 15.84 -9.98
CA VAL A 4 -8.86 15.80 -8.54
C VAL A 4 -8.04 14.63 -8.05
N CYS A 5 -7.04 14.88 -7.21
CA CYS A 5 -6.35 13.80 -6.51
C CYS A 5 -7.26 13.33 -5.38
N GLN A 6 -7.59 12.05 -5.38
CA GLN A 6 -8.25 11.39 -4.25
C GLN A 6 -7.23 10.45 -3.61
N GLN A 7 -7.02 10.62 -2.32
CA GLN A 7 -6.23 9.70 -1.53
C GLN A 7 -7.06 8.46 -1.19
N VAL A 8 -6.57 7.29 -1.57
CA VAL A 8 -7.19 5.99 -1.29
C VAL A 8 -6.23 5.16 -0.45
N ARG A 9 -6.72 4.63 0.67
CA ARG A 9 -5.94 3.74 1.52
C ARG A 9 -6.24 2.29 1.16
N LEU A 10 -5.19 1.51 0.92
CA LEU A 10 -5.30 0.11 0.55
C LEU A 10 -4.27 -0.73 1.30
N VAL A 11 -4.64 -1.99 1.55
CA VAL A 11 -3.74 -3.05 2.00
C VAL A 11 -3.39 -3.87 0.77
N ALA A 12 -2.10 -3.95 0.45
CA ALA A 12 -1.61 -4.75 -0.66
C ALA A 12 -0.53 -5.74 -0.20
N ASP A 13 -0.65 -6.96 -0.69
CA ASP A 13 0.38 -7.98 -0.62
C ASP A 13 1.33 -7.78 -1.79
N LEU A 14 2.53 -7.32 -1.48
CA LEU A 14 3.55 -6.97 -2.45
C LEU A 14 4.74 -7.92 -2.35
N THR A 15 5.16 -8.41 -3.50
CA THR A 15 6.45 -9.05 -3.66
C THR A 15 7.47 -7.99 -4.05
N MET A 16 8.46 -7.73 -3.21
CA MET A 16 9.49 -6.71 -3.42
C MET A 16 10.88 -7.32 -3.43
N ASN A 17 11.80 -6.72 -4.20
CA ASN A 17 13.19 -7.12 -4.19
C ASN A 17 14.05 -6.08 -3.49
N VAL A 18 14.55 -6.43 -2.30
CA VAL A 18 15.36 -5.55 -1.47
C VAL A 18 16.83 -5.88 -1.68
N PRO A 19 17.68 -4.91 -2.04
CA PRO A 19 19.11 -5.14 -2.13
C PRO A 19 19.66 -5.50 -0.74
N ARG A 20 20.56 -6.48 -0.67
CA ARG A 20 21.16 -6.96 0.58
C ARG A 20 21.91 -5.89 1.37
N ASP A 21 22.25 -4.78 0.72
CA ASP A 21 22.93 -3.62 1.29
C ASP A 21 21.98 -2.54 1.85
N ALA A 22 20.67 -2.80 1.88
CA ALA A 22 19.72 -1.92 2.57
C ALA A 22 20.09 -1.85 4.06
N ALA A 23 20.79 -0.78 4.45
CA ALA A 23 21.26 -0.59 5.81
C ALA A 23 20.07 -0.35 6.76
N GLY A 24 19.73 -1.36 7.58
CA GLY A 24 18.66 -1.31 8.58
C GLY A 24 17.82 -2.59 8.61
N ASP A 25 16.59 -2.46 9.12
CA ASP A 25 15.56 -3.50 9.09
C ASP A 25 14.90 -3.60 7.70
N LEU A 26 14.44 -4.80 7.32
CA LEU A 26 13.77 -5.05 6.02
C LEU A 26 12.53 -4.17 5.85
N GLU A 27 11.78 -3.95 6.93
CA GLU A 27 10.62 -3.07 6.98
C GLU A 27 10.98 -1.63 6.61
N CYS A 28 12.07 -1.10 7.17
CA CYS A 28 12.56 0.25 6.87
C CYS A 28 13.06 0.35 5.42
N GLY A 29 13.66 -0.73 4.89
CA GLY A 29 14.04 -0.83 3.48
C GLY A 29 12.83 -0.79 2.54
N ALA A 30 11.80 -1.57 2.85
CA ALA A 30 10.55 -1.61 2.09
C ALA A 30 9.78 -0.28 2.16
N GLU A 31 9.69 0.35 3.34
CA GLU A 31 9.05 1.65 3.51
C GLU A 31 9.74 2.73 2.67
N ARG A 32 11.08 2.75 2.62
CA ARG A 32 11.82 3.70 1.76
C ARG A 32 11.62 3.46 0.27
N LEU A 33 11.48 2.21 -0.15
CA LEU A 33 11.18 1.89 -1.56
C LEU A 33 9.77 2.38 -1.92
N LEU A 34 8.79 2.11 -1.07
CA LEU A 34 7.40 2.52 -1.27
C LEU A 34 7.23 4.04 -1.23
N SER A 35 7.88 4.71 -0.28
CA SER A 35 7.91 6.18 -0.21
C SER A 35 8.64 6.83 -1.40
N GLY A 36 9.41 6.05 -2.17
CA GLY A 36 10.04 6.53 -3.40
C GLY A 36 9.12 6.52 -4.61
N ILE A 37 7.92 5.94 -4.50
CA ILE A 37 6.91 5.93 -5.56
C ILE A 37 6.14 7.25 -5.50
N ASP A 38 6.21 8.06 -6.56
CA ASP A 38 5.58 9.40 -6.61
C ASP A 38 4.07 9.42 -6.28
N ALA A 39 3.39 8.30 -6.47
CA ALA A 39 1.96 8.18 -6.19
C ALA A 39 1.63 7.72 -4.75
N VAL A 40 2.61 7.25 -3.98
CA VAL A 40 2.42 6.89 -2.58
C VAL A 40 2.58 8.15 -1.75
N ASP A 41 1.48 8.60 -1.14
CA ASP A 41 1.48 9.75 -0.22
C ASP A 41 2.05 9.35 1.14
N ALA A 42 1.64 8.17 1.65
CA ALA A 42 2.06 7.68 2.94
C ALA A 42 2.09 6.15 3.02
N VAL A 43 3.02 5.64 3.81
CA VAL A 43 3.06 4.23 4.22
C VAL A 43 2.66 4.19 5.70
N ASP A 44 1.52 3.54 6.01
CA ASP A 44 1.00 3.42 7.37
C ASP A 44 1.64 2.22 8.10
N ALA A 45 1.83 1.10 7.40
CA ALA A 45 2.38 -0.12 7.97
C ALA A 45 3.02 -1.01 6.89
N VAL A 46 4.07 -1.75 7.28
CA VAL A 46 4.72 -2.78 6.48
C VAL A 46 4.89 -4.00 7.37
N ASP A 47 4.29 -5.13 7.00
CA ASP A 47 4.45 -6.41 7.70
C ASP A 47 5.12 -7.41 6.75
N VAL A 48 6.31 -7.91 7.09
CA VAL A 48 7.04 -8.85 6.24
C VAL A 48 6.62 -10.28 6.57
N THR A 49 5.80 -10.85 5.70
CA THR A 49 5.22 -12.18 5.86
C THR A 49 6.17 -13.29 5.43
N ASN A 50 7.03 -13.04 4.43
CA ASN A 50 8.00 -14.02 3.95
C ASN A 50 9.28 -13.36 3.43
N LEU A 51 10.39 -14.11 3.52
CA LEU A 51 11.68 -13.68 2.98
C LEU A 51 12.38 -14.85 2.27
N GLN A 52 12.81 -14.59 1.04
CA GLN A 52 13.50 -15.51 0.16
C GLN A 52 14.85 -14.92 -0.26
N PRO A 53 15.96 -15.35 0.36
CA PRO A 53 17.29 -14.91 -0.04
C PRO A 53 17.66 -15.52 -1.40
N ARG A 54 17.99 -14.67 -2.37
CA ARG A 54 18.55 -15.07 -3.67
C ARG A 54 20.06 -14.77 -3.72
N LEU A 55 20.68 -15.08 -4.85
CA LEU A 55 22.14 -15.02 -5.01
C LEU A 55 22.71 -13.60 -4.79
N ASN A 56 21.97 -12.56 -5.18
CA ASN A 56 22.43 -11.15 -5.09
C ASN A 56 21.43 -10.21 -4.38
N ASP A 57 20.24 -10.71 -4.06
CA ASP A 57 19.07 -9.90 -3.74
C ASP A 57 18.15 -10.66 -2.76
N LEU A 58 17.35 -9.93 -1.98
CA LEU A 58 16.39 -10.49 -1.03
C LEU A 58 14.99 -10.22 -1.54
N GLN A 59 14.33 -11.27 -2.04
CA GLN A 59 12.92 -11.20 -2.34
C GLN A 59 12.15 -11.30 -1.03
N ILE A 60 11.28 -10.34 -0.75
CA ILE A 60 10.39 -10.37 0.41
C ILE A 60 8.94 -10.32 -0.08
N GLU A 61 8.08 -11.01 0.64
CA GLU A 61 6.63 -10.88 0.52
C GLU A 61 6.19 -10.10 1.75
N ALA A 62 5.56 -8.95 1.54
CA ALA A 62 5.13 -8.08 2.62
C ALA A 62 3.71 -7.58 2.38
N THR A 63 2.91 -7.61 3.43
CA THR A 63 1.60 -6.98 3.47
C THR A 63 1.81 -5.53 3.89
N VAL A 64 1.48 -4.58 3.00
CA VAL A 64 1.70 -3.15 3.24
C VAL A 64 0.39 -2.40 3.24
N THR A 65 0.25 -1.46 4.18
CA THR A 65 -0.85 -0.50 4.20
C THR A 65 -0.33 0.83 3.70
N VAL A 66 -0.79 1.26 2.54
CA VAL A 66 -0.34 2.49 1.88
C VAL A 66 -1.51 3.37 1.50
N ALA A 67 -1.28 4.68 1.54
CA ALA A 67 -2.19 5.67 1.00
C ALA A 67 -1.65 6.14 -0.35
N VAL A 68 -2.43 5.92 -1.40
CA VAL A 68 -2.07 6.23 -2.78
C VAL A 68 -2.96 7.38 -3.27
N ASP A 69 -2.34 8.38 -3.87
CA ASP A 69 -3.06 9.46 -4.55
C ASP A 69 -3.45 9.00 -5.96
N VAL A 70 -4.74 8.76 -6.17
CA VAL A 70 -5.28 8.42 -7.48
C VAL A 70 -5.82 9.70 -8.11
N ALA A 71 -5.25 10.05 -9.26
CA ALA A 71 -5.69 11.20 -10.04
C ALA A 71 -6.98 10.88 -10.78
N GLU A 72 -8.14 11.14 -10.16
CA GLU A 72 -9.43 10.98 -10.81
C GLU A 72 -9.80 12.22 -11.63
N SER A 73 -10.34 12.00 -12.84
CA SER A 73 -10.99 13.07 -13.57
C SER A 73 -12.28 13.45 -12.84
N ALA A 74 -12.46 14.75 -12.53
CA ALA A 74 -13.53 15.28 -11.68
C ALA A 74 -14.98 14.91 -12.08
N GLU A 75 -15.16 14.27 -13.23
CA GLU A 75 -16.43 13.76 -13.77
C GLU A 75 -16.94 12.52 -13.00
N GLY A 76 -16.09 11.82 -12.24
CA GLY A 76 -16.45 10.66 -11.41
C GLY A 76 -17.03 10.98 -10.01
N ARG A 77 -16.91 12.24 -9.54
CA ARG A 77 -17.22 12.65 -8.14
C ARG A 77 -18.69 12.47 -7.73
N ARG A 78 -19.62 12.17 -8.66
CA ARG A 78 -21.05 12.04 -8.36
C ARG A 78 -21.52 10.65 -7.94
N ALA A 79 -20.64 9.65 -7.85
CA ALA A 79 -20.94 8.36 -7.23
C ALA A 79 -20.01 8.19 -6.02
N ASP A 80 -20.40 8.65 -4.83
CA ASP A 80 -21.05 7.79 -3.82
C ASP A 80 -20.24 6.52 -3.51
N THR A 81 -19.40 6.62 -2.48
CA THR A 81 -19.16 5.61 -1.42
C THR A 81 -18.68 4.19 -1.77
N ASP A 82 -18.44 3.84 -3.03
CA ASP A 82 -17.97 2.50 -3.40
C ASP A 82 -16.87 2.57 -4.46
N ALA A 83 -15.66 2.98 -4.04
CA ALA A 83 -14.46 2.92 -4.86
C ALA A 83 -13.90 1.48 -4.97
N THR A 84 -14.78 0.47 -4.98
CA THR A 84 -14.41 -0.91 -4.64
C THR A 84 -13.63 -1.60 -5.75
N GLU A 85 -13.81 -1.19 -7.01
CA GLU A 85 -13.17 -1.85 -8.17
C GLU A 85 -12.18 -0.95 -8.95
N PRO A 86 -12.53 0.28 -9.40
CA PRO A 86 -11.63 1.06 -10.27
C PRO A 86 -10.46 1.70 -9.50
N GLY A 87 -10.65 2.06 -8.22
CA GLY A 87 -9.60 2.68 -7.41
C GLY A 87 -8.51 1.70 -6.99
N VAL A 88 -8.89 0.46 -6.67
CA VAL A 88 -7.95 -0.62 -6.31
C VAL A 88 -7.15 -1.07 -7.52
N GLU A 89 -7.79 -1.19 -8.69
CA GLU A 89 -7.09 -1.52 -9.93
C GLU A 89 -6.09 -0.42 -10.32
N ALA A 90 -6.49 0.85 -10.28
CA ALA A 90 -5.60 1.97 -10.59
C ALA A 90 -4.42 2.04 -9.60
N ALA A 91 -4.69 1.91 -8.30
CA ALA A 91 -3.64 1.98 -7.30
C ALA A 91 -2.71 0.76 -7.33
N SER A 92 -3.24 -0.45 -7.59
CA SER A 92 -2.40 -1.64 -7.77
C SER A 92 -1.55 -1.57 -9.04
N ALA A 93 -2.08 -1.01 -10.14
CA ALA A 93 -1.30 -0.77 -11.35
C ALA A 93 -0.14 0.21 -11.11
N VAL A 94 -0.39 1.28 -10.34
CA VAL A 94 0.63 2.26 -9.97
C VAL A 94 1.68 1.66 -9.03
N LEU A 95 1.28 0.82 -8.07
CA LEU A 95 2.21 0.11 -7.21
C LEU A 95 3.03 -0.93 -7.99
N ALA A 96 2.42 -1.62 -8.96
CA ALA A 96 3.12 -2.56 -9.85
C ALA A 96 4.13 -1.88 -10.79
N ASP A 97 3.87 -0.63 -11.19
CA ASP A 97 4.83 0.22 -11.92
C ASP A 97 5.90 0.81 -10.98
N GLY A 98 5.65 0.75 -9.67
CA GLY A 98 6.49 1.27 -8.61
C GLY A 98 7.87 0.59 -8.53
N PHE A 99 8.89 1.40 -8.26
CA PHE A 99 10.27 0.92 -8.19
C PHE A 99 10.46 -0.07 -7.03
N GLY A 100 10.95 -1.28 -7.35
CA GLY A 100 11.26 -2.34 -6.38
C GLY A 100 10.10 -3.33 -6.13
N VAL A 101 8.92 -3.05 -6.66
CA VAL A 101 7.78 -3.99 -6.68
C VAL A 101 7.94 -4.94 -7.87
N THR A 102 7.91 -6.23 -7.60
CA THR A 102 8.01 -7.28 -8.62
C THR A 102 6.63 -7.82 -8.99
N ALA A 103 5.73 -7.91 -8.01
CA ALA A 103 4.35 -8.32 -8.20
C ALA A 103 3.46 -7.74 -7.10
N VAL A 104 2.20 -7.50 -7.45
CA VAL A 104 1.10 -7.25 -6.51
C VAL A 104 0.26 -8.51 -6.51
N ASP A 105 0.30 -9.28 -5.43
CA ASP A 105 -0.44 -10.55 -5.31
C ASP A 105 -1.90 -10.31 -4.93
N ALA A 106 -2.13 -9.34 -4.04
CA ALA A 106 -3.46 -8.89 -3.68
C ALA A 106 -3.44 -7.39 -3.35
N ALA A 107 -4.52 -6.69 -3.66
CA ALA A 107 -4.76 -5.33 -3.21
C ALA A 107 -6.24 -5.23 -2.82
N GLN A 108 -6.50 -4.70 -1.63
CA GLN A 108 -7.84 -4.50 -1.11
C GLN A 108 -7.92 -3.13 -0.47
N LEU A 109 -9.07 -2.46 -0.57
CA LEU A 109 -9.27 -1.23 0.19
C LEU A 109 -9.06 -1.51 1.67
N ALA A 110 -8.23 -0.69 2.29
CA ALA A 110 -8.14 -0.63 3.72
C ALA A 110 -9.44 0.04 4.16
N HIS A 111 -10.50 -0.75 4.36
CA HIS A 111 -11.63 -0.28 5.13
C HIS A 111 -11.04 0.10 6.48
N SER A 112 -10.90 1.40 6.71
CA SER A 112 -10.67 1.90 8.05
C SER A 112 -11.79 1.32 8.89
N THR A 113 -11.48 0.32 9.69
CA THR A 113 -12.24 0.05 10.89
C THR A 113 -11.98 1.25 11.78
N ALA A 114 -12.66 2.35 11.47
CA ALA A 114 -12.64 3.55 12.28
C ALA A 114 -13.15 3.12 13.66
N GLY A 115 -12.22 2.96 14.58
CA GLY A 115 -12.46 2.63 15.98
C GLY A 115 -12.49 1.14 16.29
N ALA A 116 -11.32 0.56 16.58
CA ALA A 116 -11.24 -0.28 17.77
C ALA A 116 -11.12 0.65 19.00
N ASP A 117 -12.15 1.48 19.24
CA ASP A 117 -12.42 1.93 20.60
C ASP A 117 -12.82 0.65 21.32
N THR A 118 -11.89 0.08 22.07
CA THR A 118 -12.15 -1.12 22.86
C THR A 118 -13.06 -0.63 23.99
N PRO A 119 -14.37 -0.98 24.05
CA PRO A 119 -15.07 -0.77 25.30
C PRO A 119 -14.44 -1.73 26.30
N VAL A 120 -13.62 -1.17 27.19
CA VAL A 120 -13.17 -1.84 28.39
C VAL A 120 -14.45 -2.27 29.10
N GLN A 121 -14.74 -3.57 29.05
CA GLN A 121 -15.94 -4.12 29.66
C GLN A 121 -15.69 -4.11 31.18
N GLU A 122 -16.09 -3.02 31.83
CA GLU A 122 -16.05 -2.91 33.29
C GLU A 122 -17.08 -3.88 33.88
N TYR A 123 -16.62 -4.93 34.53
CA TYR A 123 -17.45 -5.80 35.37
C TYR A 123 -17.59 -5.13 36.74
N GLY A 124 -18.76 -4.54 36.99
CA GLY A 124 -19.23 -4.10 38.31
C GLY A 124 -20.53 -4.81 38.67
#